data_AF-A0A1Y1R082-F1
#
_entry.id   AF-A0A1Y1R082-F1
#
_cell.length_a   1.000
_cell.length_b   1.000
_cell.length_c   1.000
_cell.angle_alpha   90.00
_cell.angle_beta   90.00
_cell.angle_gamma   90.00
#
_symmetry.space_group_name_H-M   'P 1'
#
loop_
_entity.id
_entity.type
_entity.pdbx_description
1 polymer ?
#
loop_
_entity_poly.entity_id
_entity_poly.type
_entity_poly.pdbx_seq_one_letter_code
_entity_poly.pdbx_strand_id
1 'polypeptide(L)'
;MRRRHLIPLALCPQLLLPLGGLAWAAPVDTPEPPDDEPQPQPQFKVSAALLQQAVAQRFPLRYPVKGLLNLDLQVPQLQLLAAQNHLAAEISIDAAGPALQGSHHGTLALDFALRYEASDLTVRAHQLRFKRLTMPSLQPSVVVLLNTYGPALSERSLREVVLHRLQPEDLALPNSLGLQPGSITVTDAGLVIGFVSKPLSQP
;
A
#
# COMPACT_ATOMS: atom_id res chain seq x y z
N MET A 1 1.50 2.49 -56.10
CA MET A 1 0.03 2.43 -55.99
C MET A 1 -0.39 3.39 -54.87
N ARG A 2 -0.40 4.72 -55.06
CA ARG A 2 -1.55 5.58 -55.44
C ARG A 2 -2.93 5.05 -55.01
N ARG A 3 -3.52 5.65 -53.97
CA ARG A 3 -4.72 6.52 -54.12
C ARG A 3 -4.95 7.35 -52.84
N ARG A 4 -4.70 8.65 -53.00
CA ARG A 4 -5.18 9.75 -52.15
C ARG A 4 -6.63 10.02 -52.55
N HIS A 5 -7.51 10.28 -51.58
CA HIS A 5 -8.81 10.90 -51.84
C HIS A 5 -8.88 12.25 -51.12
N LEU A 6 -9.22 13.26 -51.90
CA LEU A 6 -9.33 14.69 -51.62
C LEU A 6 -10.81 15.08 -51.64
N ILE A 7 -11.25 15.90 -50.65
CA ILE A 7 -12.10 17.13 -50.76
C ILE A 7 -13.58 16.92 -51.26
N PRO A 8 -14.61 17.77 -50.98
CA PRO A 8 -14.69 19.17 -50.46
C PRO A 8 -15.61 19.35 -49.22
N LEU A 9 -15.62 20.43 -48.42
CA LEU A 9 -15.66 21.89 -48.65
C LEU A 9 -17.00 22.38 -49.24
N ALA A 10 -17.99 22.60 -48.38
CA ALA A 10 -19.22 23.34 -48.69
C ALA A 10 -19.30 24.59 -47.80
N LEU A 11 -18.98 25.71 -48.44
CA LEU A 11 -19.18 27.09 -48.04
C LEU A 11 -20.68 27.42 -48.21
N CYS A 12 -21.32 28.08 -47.24
CA CYS A 12 -22.59 28.76 -47.51
C CYS A 12 -22.63 30.10 -46.75
N PRO A 13 -22.99 31.23 -47.39
CA PRO A 13 -22.83 32.57 -46.85
C PRO A 13 -24.14 33.16 -46.27
N GLN A 14 -23.94 34.07 -45.31
CA GLN A 14 -24.65 35.33 -45.03
C GLN A 14 -26.17 35.45 -45.26
N LEU A 15 -26.88 36.01 -44.27
CA LEU A 15 -27.74 37.20 -44.47
C LEU A 15 -28.17 37.86 -43.14
N LEU A 16 -28.29 39.18 -43.23
CA LEU A 16 -28.58 40.21 -42.21
C LEU A 16 -30.01 40.14 -41.61
N LEU A 17 -30.10 40.40 -40.29
CA LEU A 17 -30.97 41.33 -39.52
C LEU A 17 -32.39 41.70 -40.02
N PRO A 18 -33.42 41.87 -39.13
CA PRO A 18 -33.45 43.03 -38.22
C PRO A 18 -34.16 42.91 -36.85
N LEU A 19 -33.87 43.93 -36.04
CA LEU A 19 -34.61 44.58 -34.94
C LEU A 19 -35.87 43.93 -34.34
N GLY A 20 -35.89 43.93 -33.01
CA GLY A 20 -37.10 44.21 -32.22
C GLY A 20 -37.46 43.12 -31.24
N GLY A 21 -37.33 43.40 -29.94
CA GLY A 21 -37.80 42.48 -28.91
C GLY A 21 -37.39 42.93 -27.53
N LEU A 22 -38.33 43.56 -26.82
CA LEU A 22 -38.23 44.01 -25.44
C LEU A 22 -37.65 42.96 -24.49
N ALA A 23 -36.95 43.51 -23.49
CA ALA A 23 -36.66 42.91 -22.21
C ALA A 23 -37.77 41.99 -21.68
N TRP A 24 -37.37 40.79 -21.28
CA TRP A 24 -37.85 40.19 -20.04
C TRP A 24 -36.64 39.60 -19.33
N ALA A 25 -36.37 40.10 -18.13
CA ALA A 25 -35.44 39.47 -17.21
C ALA A 25 -36.03 38.10 -16.82
N ALA A 26 -35.53 37.03 -17.43
CA ALA A 26 -35.70 35.70 -16.90
C ALA A 26 -34.84 35.59 -15.62
N PRO A 27 -35.36 35.05 -14.52
CA PRO A 27 -34.49 34.64 -13.42
C PRO A 27 -33.49 33.65 -14.00
N VAL A 28 -32.21 33.96 -13.84
CA VAL A 28 -31.13 33.00 -14.07
C VAL A 28 -31.36 31.88 -13.08
N ASP A 29 -31.96 30.78 -13.54
CA ASP A 29 -31.74 29.45 -12.98
C ASP A 29 -30.23 29.21 -13.12
N THR A 30 -29.50 29.61 -12.08
CA THR A 30 -28.12 29.16 -11.89
C THR A 30 -28.28 27.68 -11.60
N PRO A 31 -27.72 26.77 -12.42
CA PRO A 31 -27.66 25.37 -12.01
C PRO A 31 -26.83 25.37 -10.72
N GLU A 32 -27.48 25.12 -9.58
CA GLU A 32 -26.78 24.77 -8.36
C GLU A 32 -25.83 23.62 -8.75
N PRO A 33 -24.51 23.78 -8.56
CA PRO A 33 -23.60 22.67 -8.75
C PRO A 33 -24.08 21.53 -7.85
N PRO A 34 -24.11 20.29 -8.32
CA PRO A 34 -24.51 19.17 -7.47
C PRO A 34 -23.61 19.17 -6.22
N ASP A 35 -24.20 19.39 -5.05
CA ASP A 35 -23.54 19.39 -3.72
C ASP A 35 -22.95 18.01 -3.33
N ASP A 36 -22.89 17.07 -4.28
CA ASP A 36 -22.47 15.68 -4.12
C ASP A 36 -21.18 15.35 -4.90
N GLU A 37 -20.33 16.34 -5.22
CA GLU A 37 -18.93 16.01 -5.53
C GLU A 37 -18.21 15.73 -4.22
N PRO A 38 -17.85 14.47 -3.89
CA PRO A 38 -17.14 14.16 -2.65
C PRO A 38 -15.86 14.99 -2.60
N GLN A 39 -15.81 15.95 -1.67
CA GLN A 39 -14.63 16.77 -1.45
C GLN A 39 -13.41 15.84 -1.33
N PRO A 40 -12.30 16.12 -2.04
CA PRO A 40 -11.14 15.25 -2.02
C PRO A 40 -10.67 15.12 -0.58
N GLN A 41 -10.93 13.96 0.01
CA GLN A 41 -10.54 13.69 1.39
C GLN A 41 -9.01 13.83 1.46
N PRO A 42 -8.48 14.51 2.49
CA PRO A 42 -7.04 14.59 2.65
C PRO A 42 -6.46 13.17 2.64
N GLN A 43 -5.40 12.99 1.87
CA GLN A 43 -4.74 11.70 1.70
C GLN A 43 -3.22 11.90 1.65
N PHE A 44 -2.48 10.96 2.23
CA PHE A 44 -1.03 10.92 2.17
C PHE A 44 -0.59 9.74 1.30
N LYS A 45 0.35 9.97 0.38
CA LYS A 45 0.82 8.96 -0.56
C LYS A 45 2.27 8.59 -0.27
N VAL A 46 2.55 7.29 -0.24
CA VAL A 46 3.89 6.74 -0.07
C VAL A 46 4.23 5.91 -1.29
N SER A 47 5.30 6.25 -2.02
CA SER A 47 5.68 5.50 -3.21
C SER A 47 6.27 4.13 -2.88
N ALA A 48 6.18 3.18 -3.82
CA ALA A 48 6.80 1.86 -3.68
C ALA A 48 8.30 1.93 -3.33
N ALA A 49 9.04 2.83 -3.98
CA ALA A 49 10.47 3.02 -3.74
C ALA A 49 10.75 3.52 -2.32
N LEU A 50 9.94 4.45 -1.81
CA LEU A 50 10.09 4.97 -0.45
C LEU A 50 9.79 3.88 0.60
N LEU A 51 8.79 3.02 0.35
CA LEU A 51 8.52 1.85 1.20
C LEU A 51 9.70 0.89 1.23
N GLN A 52 10.25 0.56 0.06
CA GLN A 52 11.40 -0.33 -0.06
C GLN A 52 12.62 0.23 0.68
N GLN A 53 12.85 1.55 0.58
CA GLN A 53 13.92 2.24 1.29
C GLN A 53 13.70 2.23 2.81
N ALA A 54 12.49 2.53 3.28
CA ALA A 54 12.15 2.52 4.70
C ALA A 54 12.35 1.13 5.31
N VAL A 55 11.96 0.08 4.60
CA VAL A 55 12.21 -1.30 5.03
C VAL A 55 13.70 -1.63 5.03
N ALA A 56 14.44 -1.26 3.98
CA ALA A 56 15.87 -1.53 3.89
C ALA A 56 16.68 -0.97 5.08
N GLN A 57 16.28 0.17 5.65
CA GLN A 57 16.95 0.77 6.81
C GLN A 57 16.87 -0.10 8.10
N ARG A 58 15.93 -1.04 8.16
CA ARG A 58 15.71 -1.90 9.34
C ARG A 58 16.41 -3.24 9.24
N PHE A 59 16.93 -3.59 8.06
CA PHE A 59 17.56 -4.88 7.80
C PHE A 59 19.08 -4.71 7.65
N PRO A 60 19.87 -5.76 7.93
CA PRO A 60 19.46 -7.13 8.27
C PRO A 60 18.88 -7.26 9.68
N LEU A 61 18.06 -8.28 9.89
CA LEU A 61 17.46 -8.61 11.20
C LEU A 61 17.88 -10.02 11.63
N ARG A 62 18.18 -10.20 12.91
CA ARG A 62 18.42 -11.51 13.51
C ARG A 62 17.24 -11.90 14.39
N TYR A 63 16.61 -13.02 14.08
CA TYR A 63 15.47 -13.57 14.82
C TYR A 63 15.85 -14.88 15.53
N PRO A 64 16.08 -14.85 16.86
CA PRO A 64 16.40 -16.05 17.61
C PRO A 64 15.14 -16.88 17.89
N VAL A 65 15.16 -18.14 17.46
CA VAL A 65 14.19 -19.17 17.85
C VAL A 65 14.76 -19.93 19.03
N LYS A 66 14.33 -19.56 20.25
CA LYS A 66 14.89 -20.06 21.52
C LYS A 66 15.04 -21.58 21.51
N GLY A 67 16.27 -22.04 21.78
CA GLY A 67 16.60 -23.46 21.89
C GLY A 67 16.66 -24.24 20.57
N LEU A 68 16.40 -23.59 19.42
CA LEU A 68 16.31 -24.27 18.13
C LEU A 68 17.35 -23.74 17.13
N LEU A 69 17.28 -22.47 16.78
CA LEU A 69 18.11 -21.85 15.75
C LEU A 69 18.04 -20.32 15.77
N ASN A 70 18.93 -19.67 15.03
CA ASN A 70 18.82 -18.27 14.66
C ASN A 70 18.50 -18.16 13.17
N LEU A 71 17.61 -17.22 12.83
CA LEU A 71 17.36 -16.81 11.46
C LEU A 71 17.98 -15.43 11.25
N ASP A 72 18.89 -15.32 10.29
CA ASP A 72 19.39 -14.05 9.78
C ASP A 72 18.58 -13.68 8.53
N LEU A 73 17.80 -12.61 8.62
CA LEU A 73 16.92 -12.13 7.57
C LEU A 73 17.62 -10.98 6.85
N GLN A 74 17.80 -11.12 5.54
CA GLN A 74 18.33 -10.07 4.68
C GLN A 74 17.24 -9.05 4.31
N VAL A 75 17.63 -7.98 3.63
CA VAL A 75 16.69 -6.95 3.15
C VAL A 75 15.61 -7.61 2.26
N PRO A 76 14.32 -7.50 2.61
CA PRO A 76 13.23 -8.04 1.80
C PRO A 76 13.05 -7.26 0.50
N GLN A 77 12.63 -7.94 -0.55
CA GLN A 77 12.07 -7.32 -1.74
C GLN A 77 10.55 -7.25 -1.61
N LEU A 78 9.99 -6.04 -1.66
CA LEU A 78 8.56 -5.81 -1.54
C LEU A 78 7.86 -5.87 -2.89
N GLN A 79 6.64 -6.40 -2.90
CA GLN A 79 5.74 -6.39 -4.03
C GLN A 79 4.36 -5.90 -3.60
N LEU A 80 3.76 -5.00 -4.39
CA LEU A 80 2.44 -4.43 -4.12
C LEU A 80 1.37 -5.39 -4.62
N LEU A 81 0.47 -5.83 -3.73
CA LEU A 81 -0.65 -6.70 -4.06
C LEU A 81 -1.96 -5.92 -3.92
N ALA A 82 -2.17 -4.93 -4.80
CA ALA A 82 -3.27 -3.96 -4.72
C ALA A 82 -4.65 -4.62 -4.63
N ALA A 83 -4.92 -5.64 -5.47
CA ALA A 83 -6.19 -6.37 -5.46
C ALA A 83 -6.53 -7.05 -4.12
N GLN A 84 -5.51 -7.32 -3.29
CA GLN A 84 -5.68 -7.94 -1.98
C GLN A 84 -5.57 -6.93 -0.83
N ASN A 85 -5.21 -5.67 -1.13
CA ASN A 85 -4.80 -4.67 -0.15
C ASN A 85 -3.62 -5.14 0.75
N HIS A 86 -2.67 -5.88 0.17
CA HIS A 86 -1.55 -6.49 0.87
C HIS A 86 -0.21 -6.07 0.25
N LEU A 87 0.87 -6.26 1.01
CA LEU A 87 2.24 -6.31 0.50
C LEU A 87 2.75 -7.75 0.58
N ALA A 88 3.43 -8.20 -0.46
CA ALA A 88 4.27 -9.39 -0.41
C ALA A 88 5.72 -8.99 -0.10
N ALA A 89 6.42 -9.84 0.63
CA ALA A 89 7.84 -9.73 0.87
C ALA A 89 8.53 -11.06 0.58
N GLU A 90 9.57 -10.99 -0.24
CA GLU A 90 10.50 -12.09 -0.47
C GLU A 90 11.82 -11.77 0.24
N ILE A 91 12.24 -12.64 1.15
CA ILE A 91 13.36 -12.42 2.06
C ILE A 91 14.37 -13.54 1.85
N SER A 92 15.61 -13.19 1.51
CA SER A 92 16.73 -14.14 1.63
C SER A 92 17.04 -14.36 3.11
N ILE A 93 17.18 -15.61 3.53
CA ILE A 93 17.42 -15.98 4.91
C ILE A 93 18.60 -16.94 5.04
N ASP A 94 19.31 -16.83 6.16
CA ASP A 94 20.28 -17.81 6.61
C ASP A 94 19.83 -18.38 7.95
N ALA A 95 19.71 -19.70 8.06
CA ALA A 95 19.27 -20.41 9.25
C ALA A 95 20.40 -21.24 9.82
N ALA A 96 20.76 -21.03 11.09
CA ALA A 96 21.84 -21.77 11.74
C ALA A 96 21.51 -22.04 13.21
N GLY A 97 21.83 -23.23 13.71
CA GLY A 97 21.63 -23.56 15.13
C GLY A 97 21.72 -25.04 15.46
N PRO A 98 21.57 -25.41 16.74
CA PRO A 98 21.73 -26.79 17.19
C PRO A 98 20.74 -27.78 16.59
N ALA A 99 19.57 -27.31 16.15
CA ALA A 99 18.59 -28.15 15.45
C ALA A 99 18.96 -28.43 13.98
N LEU A 100 19.96 -27.72 13.44
CA LEU A 100 20.41 -27.80 12.05
C LEU A 100 21.86 -28.30 12.01
N GLN A 101 22.21 -29.07 10.98
CA GLN A 101 23.60 -29.51 10.77
C GLN A 101 24.38 -28.44 10.01
N GLY A 102 24.59 -27.28 10.65
CA GLY A 102 25.26 -26.12 10.08
C GLY A 102 24.30 -25.00 9.66
N SER A 103 24.76 -24.18 8.71
CA SER A 103 24.01 -23.03 8.19
C SER A 103 23.34 -23.37 6.87
N HIS A 104 22.08 -22.98 6.73
CA HIS A 104 21.28 -23.22 5.54
C HIS A 104 20.75 -21.91 4.97
N HIS A 105 21.04 -21.66 3.69
CA HIS A 105 20.54 -20.51 2.96
C HIS A 105 19.21 -20.84 2.26
N GLY A 106 18.31 -19.87 2.23
CA GLY A 106 17.01 -20.04 1.61
C GLY A 106 16.26 -18.73 1.36
N THR A 107 15.02 -18.86 0.92
CA THR A 107 14.13 -17.73 0.66
C THR A 107 12.78 -17.96 1.34
N LEU A 108 12.35 -16.97 2.13
CA LEU A 108 11.04 -16.92 2.78
C LEU A 108 10.15 -15.92 2.03
N ALA A 109 8.99 -16.40 1.58
CA ALA A 109 7.94 -15.56 1.00
C ALA A 109 6.76 -15.46 1.97
N LEU A 110 6.29 -14.23 2.18
CA LEU A 110 5.13 -13.91 3.01
C LEU A 110 4.31 -12.78 2.39
N ASP A 111 3.05 -12.64 2.79
CA ASP A 111 2.28 -11.42 2.55
C ASP A 111 1.65 -10.91 3.85
N PHE A 112 1.24 -9.65 3.85
CA PHE A 112 0.64 -8.99 5.01
C PHE A 112 -0.15 -7.75 4.61
N ALA A 113 -1.17 -7.45 5.41
CA ALA A 113 -1.90 -6.19 5.31
C ALA A 113 -1.21 -5.11 6.15
N LEU A 114 -1.60 -3.86 5.94
CA LEU A 114 -1.07 -2.72 6.69
C LEU A 114 -2.14 -2.10 7.58
N ARG A 115 -1.74 -1.68 8.77
CA ARG A 115 -2.57 -0.87 9.66
C ARG A 115 -1.79 0.30 10.23
N TYR A 116 -2.49 1.37 10.55
CA TYR A 116 -1.94 2.47 11.34
C TYR A 116 -2.09 2.17 12.84
N GLU A 117 -1.08 2.53 13.61
CA GLU A 117 -1.07 2.49 15.07
C GLU A 117 -0.90 3.92 15.60
N ALA A 118 -1.97 4.46 16.16
CA ALA A 118 -2.01 5.84 16.63
C ALA A 118 -1.17 6.06 17.90
N SER A 119 -0.96 5.01 18.72
CA SER A 119 -0.24 5.15 19.99
C SER A 119 1.24 5.52 19.84
N ASP A 120 1.88 5.12 18.72
CA ASP A 120 3.29 5.41 18.45
C ASP A 120 3.56 5.95 17.03
N LEU A 121 2.50 6.35 16.33
CA LEU A 121 2.50 6.92 14.98
C LEU A 121 3.15 6.00 13.93
N THR A 122 2.91 4.69 14.03
CA THR A 122 3.53 3.70 13.13
C THR A 122 2.57 3.08 12.12
N VAL A 123 3.07 2.78 10.94
CA VAL A 123 2.45 1.86 9.98
C VAL A 123 3.03 0.47 10.25
N ARG A 124 2.16 -0.49 10.56
CA ARG A 124 2.52 -1.84 10.95
C ARG A 124 1.99 -2.89 9.98
N ALA A 125 2.80 -3.89 9.69
CA ALA A 125 2.36 -5.13 9.09
C ALA A 125 1.51 -5.90 10.11
N HIS A 126 0.36 -6.38 9.66
CA HIS A 126 -0.54 -7.24 10.42
C HIS A 126 -1.13 -8.30 9.48
N GLN A 127 -1.83 -9.28 10.04
CA GLN A 127 -2.37 -10.41 9.27
C GLN A 127 -1.29 -11.08 8.40
N LEU A 128 -0.09 -11.26 8.96
CA LEU A 128 1.03 -11.86 8.23
C LEU A 128 0.70 -13.31 7.87
N ARG A 129 0.91 -13.69 6.62
CA ARG A 129 0.67 -15.05 6.13
C ARG A 129 1.93 -15.60 5.49
N PHE A 130 2.34 -16.76 5.99
CA PHE A 130 3.36 -17.55 5.33
C PHE A 130 2.89 -17.99 3.94
N LYS A 131 3.73 -17.83 2.91
CA LYS A 131 3.46 -18.34 1.56
C LYS A 131 4.33 -19.53 1.22
N ARG A 132 5.64 -19.39 1.46
CA ARG A 132 6.60 -20.41 1.06
C ARG A 132 7.93 -20.24 1.77
N LEU A 133 8.58 -21.36 2.00
CA LEU A 133 9.99 -21.44 2.34
C LEU A 133 10.71 -22.32 1.32
N THR A 134 11.79 -21.81 0.76
CA THR A 134 12.72 -22.61 -0.04
C THR A 134 14.05 -22.65 0.69
N MET A 135 14.67 -23.83 0.76
CA MET A 135 15.96 -24.00 1.41
C MET A 135 16.71 -25.16 0.76
N PRO A 136 17.44 -24.90 -0.34
CA PRO A 136 17.95 -25.96 -1.21
C PRO A 136 18.90 -26.95 -0.52
N SER A 137 19.61 -26.51 0.52
CA SER A 137 20.56 -27.35 1.26
C SER A 137 19.90 -28.25 2.30
N LEU A 138 18.59 -28.12 2.55
CA LEU A 138 17.85 -29.03 3.42
C LEU A 138 17.33 -30.24 2.64
N GLN A 139 17.13 -31.36 3.36
CA GLN A 139 16.48 -32.53 2.81
C GLN A 139 15.05 -32.17 2.33
N PRO A 140 14.61 -32.65 1.15
CA PRO A 140 13.30 -32.27 0.59
C PRO A 140 12.12 -32.55 1.52
N SER A 141 12.16 -33.65 2.28
CA SER A 141 11.13 -34.00 3.27
C SER A 141 10.99 -32.95 4.38
N VAL A 142 12.11 -32.36 4.81
CA VAL A 142 12.13 -31.29 5.81
C VAL A 142 11.52 -30.02 5.23
N VAL A 143 11.86 -29.66 3.99
CA VAL A 143 11.29 -28.49 3.31
C VAL A 143 9.77 -28.65 3.14
N VAL A 144 9.30 -29.84 2.77
CA VAL A 144 7.86 -30.15 2.69
C VAL A 144 7.20 -29.92 4.05
N LEU A 145 7.76 -30.50 5.11
CA LEU A 145 7.25 -30.34 6.48
C LEU A 145 7.14 -28.86 6.89
N LEU A 146 8.20 -28.09 6.66
CA LEU A 146 8.24 -26.66 6.99
C LEU A 146 7.17 -25.87 6.22
N ASN A 147 6.90 -26.21 4.96
CA ASN A 147 5.85 -25.55 4.18
C ASN A 147 4.44 -26.02 4.58
N THR A 148 4.28 -27.27 5.02
CA THR A 148 3.00 -27.79 5.54
C THR A 148 2.61 -27.10 6.86
N TYR A 149 3.56 -26.87 7.76
CA TYR A 149 3.28 -26.30 9.08
C TYR A 149 3.57 -24.79 9.20
N GLY A 150 4.26 -24.20 8.23
CA GLY A 150 4.59 -22.77 8.18
C GLY A 150 3.40 -21.83 8.42
N PRO A 151 2.23 -22.03 7.78
CA PRO A 151 1.05 -21.19 8.01
C PRO A 151 0.60 -21.15 9.48
N ALA A 152 0.50 -22.30 10.14
CA ALA A 152 0.08 -22.37 11.55
C ALA A 152 1.10 -21.71 12.50
N LEU A 153 2.39 -21.74 12.14
CA LEU A 153 3.44 -21.05 12.90
C LEU A 153 3.36 -19.53 12.72
N SER A 154 3.03 -19.06 11.50
CA SER A 154 2.91 -17.62 11.22
C SER A 154 1.83 -16.93 12.05
N GLU A 155 0.69 -17.59 12.27
CA GLU A 155 -0.41 -17.07 13.10
C GLU A 155 -0.02 -16.87 14.57
N ARG A 156 0.93 -17.66 15.08
CA ARG A 156 1.31 -17.68 16.51
C ARG A 156 2.53 -16.84 16.81
N SER A 157 3.40 -16.61 15.83
CA SER A 157 4.75 -16.08 16.06
C SER A 157 4.99 -14.70 15.43
N LEU A 158 4.27 -14.35 14.37
CA LEU A 158 4.49 -13.09 13.67
C LEU A 158 3.78 -11.94 14.41
N ARG A 159 4.54 -11.26 15.26
CA ARG A 159 4.14 -9.99 15.86
C ARG A 159 4.08 -8.91 14.78
N GLU A 160 3.34 -7.86 15.07
CA GLU A 160 3.27 -6.69 14.21
C GLU A 160 4.66 -6.12 13.96
N VAL A 161 4.99 -5.92 12.70
CA VAL A 161 6.29 -5.37 12.28
C VAL A 161 6.08 -3.92 11.88
N VAL A 162 6.76 -2.98 12.53
CA VAL A 162 6.70 -1.56 12.16
C VAL A 162 7.41 -1.35 10.82
N LEU A 163 6.69 -0.99 9.77
CA LEU A 163 7.30 -0.73 8.46
C LEU A 163 7.80 0.69 8.32
N HIS A 164 7.06 1.63 8.90
CA HIS A 164 7.35 3.05 8.80
C HIS A 164 6.80 3.76 10.03
N ARG A 165 7.47 4.83 10.46
CA ARG A 165 6.96 5.77 11.45
C ARG A 165 6.67 7.08 10.74
N LEU A 166 5.43 7.54 10.86
CA LEU A 166 5.05 8.86 10.37
C LEU A 166 5.67 9.89 11.29
N GLN A 167 6.20 10.96 10.71
CA GLN A 167 6.78 12.02 11.52
C GLN A 167 5.67 12.93 12.05
N PRO A 168 5.82 13.52 13.26
CA PRO A 168 4.85 14.46 13.80
C PRO A 168 4.55 15.63 12.86
N GLU A 169 5.57 16.11 12.13
CA GLU A 169 5.44 17.16 11.12
C GLU A 169 4.51 16.78 9.96
N ASP A 170 4.55 15.52 9.51
CA ASP A 170 3.65 15.02 8.44
C ASP A 170 2.19 15.01 8.89
N LEU A 171 1.96 14.93 10.20
CA LEU A 171 0.64 14.85 10.82
C LEU A 171 0.13 16.19 11.34
N ALA A 172 0.93 17.25 11.32
CA ALA A 172 0.59 18.54 11.95
C ALA A 172 -0.71 19.14 11.38
N LEU A 173 -0.81 19.22 10.05
CA LEU A 173 -2.00 19.74 9.37
C LEU A 173 -3.25 18.87 9.63
N PRO A 174 -3.25 17.55 9.37
CA PRO A 174 -4.36 16.68 9.74
C PRO A 174 -4.76 16.80 11.22
N ASN A 175 -3.78 16.84 12.12
CA ASN A 175 -4.03 16.93 13.56
C ASN A 175 -4.77 18.21 13.94
N SER A 176 -4.43 19.35 13.33
CA SER A 176 -5.12 20.64 13.56
C SER A 176 -6.58 20.63 13.09
N LEU A 177 -6.91 19.78 12.13
CA LEU A 177 -8.26 19.59 11.60
C LEU A 177 -9.04 18.52 12.38
N GLY A 178 -8.49 18.00 13.49
CA GLY A 178 -9.09 16.91 14.25
C GLY A 178 -9.06 15.57 13.49
N LEU A 179 -8.18 15.42 12.50
CA LEU A 179 -8.04 14.21 11.69
C LEU A 179 -6.85 13.36 12.14
N GLN A 180 -6.91 12.07 11.88
CA GLN A 180 -5.83 11.10 12.05
C GLN A 180 -5.76 10.13 10.87
N PRO A 181 -4.60 9.50 10.61
CA PRO A 181 -4.53 8.42 9.64
C PRO A 181 -5.54 7.32 9.96
N GLY A 182 -6.26 6.86 8.94
CA GLY A 182 -7.28 5.83 9.01
C GLY A 182 -6.89 4.59 8.21
N SER A 183 -7.74 4.23 7.24
CA SER A 183 -7.47 3.11 6.35
C SER A 183 -6.22 3.34 5.50
N ILE A 184 -5.44 2.26 5.33
CA ILE A 184 -4.30 2.22 4.43
C ILE A 184 -4.69 1.34 3.24
N THR A 185 -4.54 1.89 2.04
CA THR A 185 -4.82 1.21 0.78
C THR A 185 -3.54 1.02 0.00
N VAL A 186 -3.25 -0.22 -0.38
CA VAL A 186 -2.20 -0.59 -1.32
C VAL A 186 -2.74 -0.40 -2.74
N THR A 187 -1.97 0.33 -3.54
CA THR A 187 -2.22 0.60 -4.96
C THR A 187 -1.07 0.04 -5.79
N ASP A 188 -1.17 0.07 -7.12
CA ASP A 188 -0.07 -0.35 -7.99
C ASP A 188 1.16 0.59 -7.94
N ALA A 189 1.01 1.81 -7.39
CA ALA A 189 2.09 2.80 -7.27
C ALA A 189 2.71 2.89 -5.86
N GLY A 190 2.02 2.37 -4.84
CA GLY A 190 2.45 2.47 -3.44
C GLY A 190 1.26 2.46 -2.48
N LEU A 191 1.38 3.17 -1.36
CA LEU A 191 0.32 3.31 -0.37
C LEU A 191 -0.42 4.63 -0.50
N VAL A 192 -1.72 4.58 -0.23
CA VAL A 192 -2.56 5.74 0.07
C VAL A 192 -3.07 5.59 1.49
N ILE A 193 -2.82 6.60 2.31
CA ILE A 193 -3.29 6.70 3.68
C ILE A 193 -4.40 7.75 3.69
N GLY A 194 -5.64 7.30 3.92
CA GLY A 194 -6.77 8.20 4.13
C GLY A 194 -6.74 8.79 5.53
N PHE A 195 -7.33 9.96 5.69
CA PHE A 195 -7.51 10.59 7.00
C PHE A 195 -8.98 10.52 7.43
N VAL A 196 -9.19 10.23 8.71
CA VAL A 196 -10.50 10.12 9.36
C VAL A 196 -10.56 11.03 10.57
N SER A 197 -11.76 11.46 10.97
CA SER A 197 -11.95 12.22 12.21
C SER A 197 -11.45 11.42 13.42
N LYS A 198 -10.77 12.09 14.34
CA LYS A 198 -10.38 11.50 15.63
C LYS A 198 -11.64 11.17 16.42
N PRO A 199 -11.73 9.96 17.02
CA PRO A 199 -12.83 9.68 17.94
C PRO A 199 -12.78 10.69 19.08
N LEU A 200 -13.94 11.24 19.43
CA LEU A 200 -14.08 12.07 20.62
C LEU A 200 -13.69 11.20 21.82
N SER A 201 -12.62 11.56 22.53
CA SER A 201 -12.25 10.88 23.78
C SER A 201 -13.43 10.96 24.72
N GLN A 202 -14.14 9.84 24.94
CA GLN A 202 -15.13 9.78 26.01
C GLN A 202 -14.37 9.78 27.35
N PRO A 203 -14.76 10.65 28.29
CA PRO A 203 -14.10 10.81 29.58
C PRO A 203 -14.22 9.57 30.47
#